data_AF-A0A431I6Z4-F1
#
_entry.id   AF-A0A431I6Z4-F1
#
_cell.length_a   1.000
_cell.length_b   1.000
_cell.length_c   1.000
_cell.angle_alpha   90.00
_cell.angle_beta   90.00
_cell.angle_gamma   90.00
#
_symmetry.space_group_name_H-M   'P 1'
#
loop_
_entity.id
_entity.type
_entity.pdbx_description
1 polymer ?
#
loop_
_entity_poly.entity_id
_entity_poly.type
_entity_poly.pdbx_seq_one_letter_code
_entity_poly.pdbx_strand_id
1 'polypeptide(L)' 'MAINTLPNQTCPLCGGLNQCVPAQSGSFDQPCWCTQATFSAELLARVPPEQRQQSCICPRCAAKPAHAGHG' A
#
# COMPACT_ATOMS: atom_id res chain seq x y z
N MET A 1 17.30 0.27 17.05
CA MET A 1 16.18 1.15 16.63
C MET A 1 15.25 0.32 15.74
N ALA A 2 14.35 -0.49 16.30
CA ALA A 2 13.37 -1.24 15.52
C ALA A 2 12.10 -0.39 15.46
N ILE A 3 11.78 0.13 14.28
CA ILE A 3 10.57 0.90 14.06
C ILE A 3 9.35 0.00 14.31
N ASN A 4 8.62 0.31 15.39
CA ASN A 4 7.35 -0.30 15.77
C ASN A 4 6.22 0.26 14.87
N THR A 5 6.32 0.02 13.56
CA THR A 5 5.18 0.20 12.67
C THR A 5 4.37 -1.08 12.75
N LEU A 6 3.13 -1.00 13.29
CA LEU A 6 2.25 -2.16 13.36
C LEU A 6 2.15 -2.81 11.97
N PRO A 7 2.12 -4.15 11.88
CA PRO A 7 1.95 -4.88 10.62
C PRO A 7 0.56 -4.58 10.03
N ASN A 8 0.38 -3.41 9.42
CA ASN A 8 -0.86 -3.09 8.75
C ASN A 8 -0.84 -3.80 7.39
N GLN A 9 -1.48 -4.96 7.37
CA GLN A 9 -1.61 -5.82 6.20
C GLN A 9 -2.84 -5.45 5.34
N THR A 10 -3.55 -4.38 5.71
CA THR A 10 -4.75 -3.92 4.99
C THR A 10 -4.43 -2.76 4.06
N CYS A 11 -5.08 -2.73 2.92
CA CYS A 11 -4.94 -1.69 1.92
C CYS A 11 -5.83 -0.50 2.29
N PRO A 12 -5.28 0.72 2.39
CA PRO A 12 -6.03 1.89 2.84
C PRO A 12 -7.12 2.33 1.86
N LEU A 13 -7.07 1.86 0.61
CA LEU A 13 -8.02 2.22 -0.44
C LEU A 13 -9.22 1.27 -0.52
N CYS A 14 -9.09 0.03 -0.06
CA CYS A 14 -10.12 -0.99 -0.27
C CYS A 14 -10.35 -1.95 0.89
N GLY A 15 -9.62 -1.81 2.00
CA GLY A 15 -9.70 -2.70 3.16
C GLY A 15 -9.17 -4.13 2.97
N GLY A 16 -8.91 -4.55 1.73
CA GLY A 16 -8.37 -5.88 1.42
C GLY A 16 -6.89 -6.04 1.75
N LEU A 17 -6.35 -7.25 1.62
CA LEU A 17 -4.93 -7.52 1.88
C LEU A 17 -4.01 -6.73 0.95
N ASN A 18 -3.00 -6.06 1.51
CA ASN A 18 -2.01 -5.31 0.75
C ASN A 18 -0.89 -6.17 0.14
N GLN A 19 -0.79 -7.45 0.55
CA GLN A 19 0.24 -8.40 0.11
C GLN A 19 1.67 -7.91 0.37
N CYS A 20 1.87 -7.00 1.33
CA CYS A 20 3.18 -6.49 1.67
C CYS A 20 3.95 -7.52 2.50
N VAL A 21 5.05 -8.06 1.96
CA VAL A 21 5.86 -9.09 2.63
C VAL A 21 6.50 -8.55 3.92
N PRO A 22 7.10 -7.34 3.96
CA PRO A 22 7.59 -6.77 5.21
C PRO A 22 6.51 -6.54 6.27
N ALA A 23 5.30 -6.12 5.87
CA ALA A 23 4.19 -5.97 6.81
C ALA A 23 3.67 -7.32 7.32
N GLN A 24 3.88 -8.41 6.59
CA GLN A 24 3.48 -9.76 7.02
C GLN A 24 4.54 -10.44 7.87
N SER A 25 5.82 -10.29 7.49
CA SER A 25 6.97 -11.00 8.08
C SER A 25 7.72 -10.17 9.14
N GLY A 26 7.47 -8.87 9.23
CA GLY A 26 8.25 -7.94 10.04
C GLY A 26 9.68 -7.72 9.54
N SER A 27 10.01 -8.19 8.32
CA SER A 27 11.36 -8.21 7.78
C SER A 27 11.42 -7.63 6.36
N PHE A 28 12.39 -6.75 6.12
CA PHE A 28 12.68 -6.21 4.78
C PHE A 28 13.63 -7.08 3.95
N ASP A 29 14.08 -8.20 4.51
CA ASP A 29 15.01 -9.15 3.88
C ASP A 29 14.38 -9.87 2.67
N GLN A 30 13.06 -9.96 2.65
CA GLN A 30 12.33 -10.68 1.61
C GLN A 30 11.80 -9.73 0.53
N PRO A 31 11.87 -10.12 -0.76
CA PRO A 31 11.36 -9.32 -1.85
C PRO A 31 9.85 -9.13 -1.71
N CYS A 32 9.38 -7.92 -1.97
CA CYS A 32 7.95 -7.58 -1.95
C CYS A 32 7.52 -7.11 -3.33
N TRP A 33 6.34 -7.52 -3.79
CA TRP A 33 5.79 -7.11 -5.08
C TRP A 33 5.74 -5.57 -5.24
N CYS A 34 5.54 -4.83 -4.14
CA CYS A 34 5.44 -3.38 -4.17
C CYS A 34 6.73 -2.70 -4.61
N THR A 35 7.89 -3.36 -4.47
CA THR A 35 9.19 -2.84 -4.93
C THR A 35 9.31 -2.82 -6.46
N GLN A 36 8.52 -3.64 -7.15
CA GLN A 36 8.46 -3.72 -8.61
C GLN A 36 7.24 -2.97 -9.17
N ALA A 37 6.35 -2.48 -8.30
CA ALA A 37 5.16 -1.77 -8.70
C ALA A 37 5.42 -0.27 -8.84
N THR A 38 4.81 0.36 -9.83
CA THR A 38 4.80 1.83 -9.96
C THR A 38 3.51 2.37 -9.38
N PHE A 39 3.62 3.30 -8.42
CA PHE A 39 2.48 3.99 -7.82
C PHE A 39 2.42 5.41 -8.36
N SER A 40 1.42 5.70 -9.20
CA SER A 40 1.20 7.04 -9.75
C SER A 40 0.82 8.04 -8.65
N ALA A 41 1.19 9.31 -8.82
CA ALA A 41 0.82 10.38 -7.88
C ALA A 41 -0.69 10.45 -7.64
N GLU A 42 -1.50 10.23 -8.68
CA GLU A 42 -2.95 10.23 -8.60
C GLU A 42 -3.52 9.08 -7.77
N LEU A 43 -2.85 7.92 -7.75
CA LEU A 43 -3.20 6.80 -6.88
C LEU A 43 -2.85 7.12 -5.42
N LEU A 44 -1.67 7.70 -5.18
CA LEU A 44 -1.23 8.11 -3.85
C LEU A 44 -2.13 9.22 -3.28
N ALA A 45 -2.63 10.12 -4.11
CA ALA A 45 -3.56 11.18 -3.72
C ALA A 45 -4.90 10.64 -3.17
N ARG A 46 -5.32 9.44 -3.60
CA ARG A 46 -6.53 8.77 -3.10
C ARG A 46 -6.37 8.21 -1.69
N VAL A 47 -5.15 8.08 -1.19
CA VAL A 47 -4.92 7.57 0.17
C VAL A 47 -5.36 8.63 1.17
N PRO A 48 -6.27 8.30 2.11
CA PRO A 48 -6.70 9.21 3.16
C PRO A 48 -5.49 9.77 3.91
N PRO A 49 -5.46 11.07 4.24
CA PRO A 49 -4.30 11.71 4.86
C PRO A 49 -3.86 11.01 6.15
N GLU A 50 -4.83 10.54 6.93
CA GLU A 50 -4.59 9.76 8.16
C GLU A 50 -3.96 8.38 7.91
N GLN A 51 -4.09 7.79 6.71
CA GLN A 51 -3.55 6.46 6.37
C GLN A 51 -2.30 6.52 5.48
N ARG A 52 -1.86 7.73 5.11
CA ARG A 52 -0.61 7.91 4.33
C ARG A 52 0.58 7.45 5.16
N GLN A 53 1.51 6.76 4.50
CA GLN A 53 2.72 6.20 5.11
C GLN A 53 2.48 5.19 6.25
N GLN A 54 1.23 4.77 6.49
CA GLN A 54 0.90 3.77 7.51
C GLN A 54 0.79 2.34 6.93
N SER A 55 0.36 2.21 5.68
CA SER A 55 0.08 0.90 5.04
C SER A 55 0.41 0.90 3.56
N CYS A 56 0.77 -0.26 3.02
CA CYS A 56 0.95 -0.43 1.58
C CYS A 56 -0.39 -0.50 0.83
N ILE A 57 -0.39 -0.02 -0.42
CA ILE A 57 -1.50 -0.18 -1.36
C ILE A 57 -1.42 -1.58 -1.97
N CYS A 58 -2.54 -2.31 -2.10
CA CYS A 58 -2.58 -3.66 -2.70
C CYS A 58 -2.38 -3.66 -4.22
N PRO A 59 -1.96 -4.78 -4.84
CA PRO A 59 -1.74 -4.84 -6.29
C PRO A 59 -3.02 -4.62 -7.08
N ARG A 60 -4.18 -5.01 -6.54
CA ARG A 60 -5.49 -4.73 -7.15
C ARG A 60 -5.77 -3.24 -7.26
N CYS A 61 -5.39 -2.43 -6.26
CA CYS A 61 -5.55 -0.98 -6.32
C CYS A 61 -4.45 -0.31 -7.12
N ALA A 62 -3.24 -0.88 -7.14
CA ALA A 62 -2.13 -0.40 -7.96
C ALA A 62 -2.37 -0.63 -9.47
N ALA A 63 -3.02 -1.74 -9.83
CA ALA A 63 -3.34 -2.08 -11.22
C ALA A 63 -4.57 -1.35 -11.76
N LYS A 64 -5.39 -0.73 -10.90
CA LYS A 64 -6.49 0.09 -11.38
C LYS A 64 -5.89 1.33 -12.04
N PRO A 65 -6.17 1.59 -13.32
CA PRO A 65 -5.89 2.91 -13.88
C PRO A 65 -6.60 3.91 -12.98
N ALA A 66 -5.99 5.08 -12.80
CA ALA A 66 -6.62 6.14 -12.06
C ALA A 66 -7.86 6.56 -12.85
N HIS A 67 -8.99 5.87 -12.61
CA HIS A 67 -10.27 6.29 -13.13
C HIS A 67 -10.54 7.58 -12.39
N ALA A 68 -10.27 8.71 -13.07
CA ALA A 68 -10.77 10.01 -12.68
C ALA A 68 -12.24 9.80 -12.31
N GLY A 69 -12.52 9.85 -11.01
CA GLY A 69 -13.87 9.83 -10.52
C GLY A 69 -14.50 11.14 -10.95
N HIS A 70 -15.28 11.08 -12.01
CA HIS A 70 -16.32 12.04 -12.32
C HIS A 70 -17.52 11.73 -11.40
N GLY A 71 -18.04 12.75 -10.71
CA GLY A 71 -19.25 12.71 -9.90
C GLY A 71 -19.14 13.55 -8.65
#